data_AF-A0A7V3SVB6-F1
#
_entry.id   AF-A0A7V3SVB6-F1
#
_cell.length_a   1.000
_cell.length_b   1.000
_cell.length_c   1.000
_cell.angle_alpha   90.00
_cell.angle_beta   90.00
_cell.angle_gamma   90.00
#
_symmetry.space_group_name_H-M   'P 1'
#
loop_
_entity.id
_entity.type
_entity.pdbx_description
1 polymer ?
#
loop_
_entity_poly.entity_id
_entity_poly.type
_entity_poly.pdbx_seq_one_letter_code
_entity_poly.pdbx_strand_id
1 'polypeptide(L)'
;FLNVSKSDKILVVDDDGGLNLEGYYKQMLDVLGFNYDVFTVDINSNGPDSNLMIDYKCVIWFTGNTYQNTLTLVDQSNIQAFLNNGGRLFLAGQDIGYDIGESDFYKNVLHAIYVTDDANGSFFTGLDFMSGVRVDVNYLQMDNADYTRFVDAIKPNGSIPIFYISYDDAYQFLMGTSMSAPIVSGIAGLLWSYYDYFSVDQVKGTILLTADGKFSLQGKLLTGGRVNLFKAITSLVAPSGLTVNLVSSNEAEIRWIDNSSAEDGFNIERKESNGRYKIIASVGAGRTDYIDSSISKGRSYTYRVRAFNSVGYSRYSNEVSINIPGKSGGGGGGGCSIVEGRDIYGNSFDILDILVFLIPVLYIFVYKKFLRGSRTN
;
A
#
# COMPACT_ATOMS: atom_id res chain seq x y z
N PHE A 1 -1.99 -0.05 24.09
CA PHE A 1 -1.54 0.99 23.15
C PHE A 1 -0.08 0.71 22.80
N LEU A 2 0.36 0.90 21.55
CA LEU A 2 1.77 0.67 21.11
C LEU A 2 2.33 -0.77 21.26
N ASN A 3 1.49 -1.78 21.47
CA ASN A 3 1.90 -3.15 21.79
C ASN A 3 2.84 -3.24 23.01
N VAL A 4 2.58 -2.40 24.02
CA VAL A 4 3.27 -2.40 25.31
C VAL A 4 2.46 -3.24 26.30
N SER A 5 3.11 -4.18 26.95
CA SER A 5 2.58 -5.06 27.99
C SER A 5 2.93 -4.53 29.38
N LYS A 6 2.26 -5.04 30.43
CA LYS A 6 2.57 -4.63 31.82
C LYS A 6 3.98 -5.05 32.29
N SER A 7 4.58 -6.04 31.63
CA SER A 7 5.96 -6.46 31.88
C SER A 7 7.00 -5.58 31.20
N ASP A 8 6.59 -4.77 30.22
CA ASP A 8 7.49 -3.83 29.57
C ASP A 8 7.72 -2.59 30.44
N LYS A 9 8.92 -2.01 30.33
CA LYS A 9 9.24 -0.72 30.97
C LYS A 9 8.90 0.46 30.08
N ILE A 10 8.38 1.51 30.69
CA ILE A 10 8.07 2.79 30.05
C ILE A 10 8.99 3.86 30.64
N LEU A 11 9.54 4.73 29.81
CA LEU A 11 10.22 5.95 30.26
C LEU A 11 9.27 7.12 30.10
N VAL A 12 9.04 7.86 31.16
CA VAL A 12 8.31 9.13 31.14
C VAL A 12 9.33 10.26 31.20
N VAL A 13 9.45 11.03 30.12
CA VAL A 13 10.37 12.17 30.01
C VAL A 13 9.59 13.44 30.29
N ASP A 14 10.02 14.09 31.37
CA ASP A 14 9.49 15.33 31.92
C ASP A 14 10.39 16.49 31.46
N ASP A 15 10.09 17.03 30.28
CA ASP A 15 10.81 18.10 29.60
C ASP A 15 9.87 19.30 29.37
N ASP A 16 8.92 19.48 30.30
CA ASP A 16 7.81 20.42 30.13
C ASP A 16 8.06 21.80 30.77
N GLY A 17 9.27 22.01 31.29
CA GLY A 17 9.67 23.26 31.93
C GLY A 17 9.14 23.44 33.35
N GLY A 18 8.75 22.35 34.03
CA GLY A 18 8.27 22.37 35.42
C GLY A 18 6.75 22.44 35.54
N LEU A 19 6.04 22.06 34.48
CA LEU A 19 4.61 21.78 34.53
C LEU A 19 4.42 20.37 35.13
N ASN A 20 3.17 19.93 35.26
CA ASN A 20 2.86 18.62 35.88
C ASN A 20 1.98 17.79 34.95
N LEU A 21 2.39 17.70 33.68
CA LEU A 21 1.69 16.92 32.67
C LEU A 21 1.87 15.43 32.88
N GLU A 22 3.10 15.05 33.18
CA GLU A 22 3.52 13.71 33.48
C GLU A 22 2.73 13.15 34.68
N GLY A 23 2.28 13.99 35.62
CA GLY A 23 1.40 13.61 36.73
C GLY A 23 0.11 12.89 36.31
N TYR A 24 -0.58 13.36 35.27
CA TYR A 24 -1.81 12.73 34.77
C TYR A 24 -1.54 11.35 34.15
N TYR A 25 -0.44 11.24 33.42
CA TYR A 25 -0.03 9.99 32.79
C TYR A 25 0.52 9.00 33.81
N LYS A 26 1.29 9.45 34.81
CA LYS A 26 1.77 8.64 35.93
C LYS A 26 0.62 8.04 36.71
N GLN A 27 -0.38 8.86 37.07
CA GLN A 27 -1.57 8.36 37.75
C GLN A 27 -2.29 7.28 36.93
N MET A 28 -2.42 7.47 35.61
CA MET A 28 -3.02 6.47 34.72
C MET A 28 -2.16 5.19 34.66
N LEU A 29 -0.84 5.31 34.52
CA LEU A 29 0.08 4.17 34.49
C LEU A 29 0.03 3.38 35.80
N ASP A 30 -0.02 4.07 36.94
CA ASP A 30 -0.18 3.47 38.27
C ASP A 30 -1.49 2.68 38.37
N VAL A 31 -2.63 3.29 37.99
CA VAL A 31 -3.95 2.64 38.02
C VAL A 31 -3.99 1.41 37.11
N LEU A 32 -3.34 1.49 35.94
CA LEU A 32 -3.28 0.39 34.99
C LEU A 32 -2.24 -0.68 35.37
N GLY A 33 -1.36 -0.39 36.34
CA GLY A 33 -0.30 -1.28 36.81
C GLY A 33 0.83 -1.50 35.80
N PHE A 34 1.25 -0.43 35.13
CA PHE A 34 2.46 -0.43 34.29
C PHE A 34 3.69 -0.02 35.11
N ASN A 35 4.84 -0.62 34.78
CA ASN A 35 6.12 -0.19 35.32
C ASN A 35 6.66 0.96 34.48
N TYR A 36 7.08 2.04 35.14
CA TYR A 36 7.73 3.16 34.47
C TYR A 36 8.83 3.77 35.33
N ASP A 37 9.80 4.38 34.65
CA ASP A 37 10.81 5.25 35.25
C ASP A 37 10.56 6.68 34.75
N VAL A 38 11.00 7.69 35.51
CA VAL A 38 10.85 9.12 35.15
C VAL A 38 12.22 9.74 34.92
N PHE A 39 12.35 10.51 33.86
CA PHE A 39 13.53 11.32 33.54
C PHE A 39 13.12 12.78 33.42
N THR A 40 13.54 13.61 34.37
CA THR A 40 13.32 15.06 34.31
C THR A 40 14.47 15.74 33.58
N VAL A 41 14.14 16.62 32.64
CA VAL A 41 15.09 17.39 31.84
C VAL A 41 15.23 18.78 32.45
N ASP A 42 16.47 19.16 32.73
CA ASP A 42 16.79 20.52 33.20
C ASP A 42 16.56 21.53 32.07
N ILE A 43 16.08 22.74 32.41
CA ILE A 43 15.86 23.82 31.44
C ILE A 43 17.12 24.06 30.58
N ASN A 44 16.94 24.13 29.26
CA ASN A 44 18.01 24.27 28.25
C ASN A 44 19.01 23.10 28.18
N SER A 45 18.63 21.91 28.64
CA SER A 45 19.44 20.68 28.52
C SER A 45 18.87 19.74 27.48
N ASN A 46 19.63 18.69 27.14
CA ASN A 46 19.12 17.59 26.32
C ASN A 46 18.40 16.58 27.21
N GLY A 47 17.42 15.90 26.64
CA GLY A 47 16.77 14.76 27.25
C GLY A 47 17.63 13.49 27.26
N PRO A 48 17.03 12.32 27.56
CA PRO A 48 17.76 11.08 27.72
C PRO A 48 18.48 10.66 26.43
N ASP A 49 19.68 10.12 26.58
CA ASP A 49 20.40 9.57 25.43
C ASP A 49 19.78 8.25 24.93
N SER A 50 20.14 7.88 23.70
CA SER A 50 19.62 6.65 23.08
C SER A 50 20.07 5.36 23.77
N ASN A 51 21.18 5.36 24.50
CA ASN A 51 21.64 4.18 25.26
C ASN A 51 20.79 3.96 26.51
N LEU A 52 20.30 5.04 27.14
CA LEU A 52 19.32 4.95 28.20
C LEU A 52 17.97 4.49 27.64
N MET A 53 17.51 5.11 26.55
CA MET A 53 16.17 4.85 26.02
C MET A 53 15.99 3.42 25.49
N ILE A 54 17.06 2.74 25.05
CA ILE A 54 16.97 1.36 24.51
C ILE A 54 16.50 0.33 25.54
N ASP A 55 16.66 0.62 26.84
CA ASP A 55 16.18 -0.25 27.93
C ASP A 55 14.65 -0.20 28.12
N TYR A 56 13.97 0.71 27.41
CA TYR A 56 12.54 0.93 27.52
C TYR A 56 11.82 0.51 26.25
N LYS A 57 10.62 -0.04 26.40
CA LYS A 57 9.78 -0.39 25.25
C LYS A 57 9.14 0.85 24.63
N CYS A 58 8.79 1.81 25.48
CA CYS A 58 8.07 3.01 25.14
C CYS A 58 8.65 4.21 25.88
N VAL A 59 8.79 5.33 25.18
CA VAL A 59 9.10 6.64 25.72
C VAL A 59 7.87 7.51 25.56
N ILE A 60 7.42 8.12 26.65
CA ILE A 60 6.37 9.14 26.69
C ILE A 60 7.09 10.45 27.00
N TRP A 61 7.13 11.38 26.05
CA TRP A 61 7.90 12.62 26.15
C TRP A 61 6.99 13.84 26.14
N PHE A 62 7.10 14.67 27.17
CA PHE A 62 6.38 15.92 27.31
C PHE A 62 7.33 17.10 27.12
N THR A 63 7.17 17.90 26.06
CA THR A 63 8.01 19.10 25.81
C THR A 63 7.39 20.38 26.36
N GLY A 64 6.21 20.23 26.95
CA GLY A 64 5.46 21.30 27.57
C GLY A 64 5.06 22.43 26.62
N ASN A 65 5.02 23.65 27.16
CA ASN A 65 4.62 24.89 26.45
C ASN A 65 5.80 25.54 25.71
N THR A 66 6.89 24.80 25.54
CA THR A 66 8.05 25.26 24.78
C THR A 66 7.65 25.43 23.32
N TYR A 67 8.07 26.52 22.70
CA TYR A 67 7.81 26.82 21.27
C TYR A 67 9.11 27.03 20.47
N GLN A 68 10.26 26.87 21.13
CA GLN A 68 11.60 26.95 20.56
C GLN A 68 12.50 25.93 21.25
N ASN A 69 13.22 25.13 20.47
CA ASN A 69 13.97 23.98 20.99
C ASN A 69 13.07 22.99 21.74
N THR A 70 11.84 22.77 21.24
CA THR A 70 10.90 21.75 21.72
C THR A 70 11.54 20.37 21.80
N LEU A 71 12.38 20.06 20.82
CA LEU A 71 13.33 18.95 20.85
C LEU A 71 14.66 19.44 20.28
N THR A 72 15.73 19.37 21.06
CA THR A 72 17.06 19.73 20.56
C THR A 72 17.49 18.80 19.43
N LEU A 73 18.49 19.20 18.64
CA LEU A 73 19.07 18.32 17.60
C LEU A 73 19.63 17.01 18.19
N VAL A 74 20.08 17.04 19.43
CA VAL A 74 20.57 15.86 20.16
C VAL A 74 19.40 14.95 20.50
N ASP A 75 18.29 15.50 20.99
CA ASP A 75 17.07 14.73 21.29
C ASP A 75 16.51 14.07 20.04
N GLN A 76 16.41 14.83 18.94
CA GLN A 76 15.98 14.30 17.64
C GLN A 76 16.84 13.10 17.20
N SER A 77 18.17 13.22 17.32
CA SER A 77 19.09 12.14 16.98
C SER A 77 18.91 10.91 17.88
N ASN A 78 18.74 11.13 19.19
CA ASN A 78 18.55 10.06 20.17
C ASN A 78 17.20 9.35 20.00
N ILE A 79 16.12 10.10 19.78
CA ILE A 79 14.78 9.56 19.51
C ILE A 79 14.79 8.77 18.21
N GLN A 80 15.46 9.26 17.16
CA GLN A 80 15.58 8.52 15.90
C GLN A 80 16.30 7.18 16.11
N ALA A 81 17.40 7.16 16.86
CA ALA A 81 18.11 5.93 17.18
C ALA A 81 17.24 4.95 17.99
N PHE A 82 16.48 5.46 18.96
CA PHE A 82 15.53 4.66 19.73
C PHE A 82 14.43 4.03 18.86
N LEU A 83 13.79 4.82 17.99
CA LEU A 83 12.75 4.35 17.07
C LEU A 83 13.30 3.33 16.06
N ASN A 84 14.51 3.54 15.53
CA ASN A 84 15.18 2.60 14.63
C ASN A 84 15.47 1.24 15.29
N ASN A 85 15.69 1.22 16.62
CA ASN A 85 15.82 -0.01 17.40
C ASN A 85 14.46 -0.65 17.76
N GLY A 86 13.37 -0.14 17.18
CA GLY A 86 12.04 -0.63 17.45
C GLY A 86 11.54 -0.20 18.82
N GLY A 87 11.93 0.99 19.31
CA GLY A 87 11.26 1.69 20.40
C GLY A 87 9.92 2.28 19.97
N ARG A 88 9.06 2.66 20.92
CA ARG A 88 7.78 3.36 20.65
C ARG A 88 7.77 4.72 21.31
N LEU A 89 7.32 5.74 20.60
CA LEU A 89 7.26 7.10 21.10
C LEU A 89 5.80 7.56 21.22
N PHE A 90 5.48 8.15 22.35
CA PHE A 90 4.37 9.08 22.49
C PHE A 90 4.97 10.45 22.79
N LEU A 91 4.79 11.40 21.88
CA LEU A 91 5.32 12.75 21.99
C LEU A 91 4.15 13.72 22.13
N ALA A 92 4.19 14.56 23.15
CA ALA A 92 3.15 15.54 23.43
C ALA A 92 3.78 16.86 23.87
N GLY A 93 3.22 17.96 23.38
CA GLY A 93 3.67 19.30 23.70
C GLY A 93 3.00 20.29 22.77
N GLN A 94 3.06 21.55 23.17
CA GLN A 94 2.65 22.66 22.34
C GLN A 94 3.73 22.94 21.28
N ASP A 95 3.34 23.48 20.12
CA ASP A 95 4.25 24.10 19.15
C ASP A 95 5.42 23.24 18.62
N ILE A 96 5.35 21.91 18.77
CA ILE A 96 6.34 20.99 18.19
C ILE A 96 6.32 21.10 16.66
N GLY A 97 5.12 21.22 16.07
CA GLY A 97 4.95 21.45 14.64
C GLY A 97 5.43 22.83 14.23
N TYR A 98 5.11 23.87 15.00
CA TYR A 98 5.61 25.22 14.77
C TYR A 98 7.16 25.29 14.74
N ASP A 99 7.81 24.70 15.73
CA ASP A 99 9.27 24.78 15.92
C ASP A 99 10.03 23.89 14.91
N ILE A 100 9.68 22.60 14.85
CA ILE A 100 10.45 21.60 14.08
C ILE A 100 9.68 20.98 12.90
N GLY A 101 8.48 21.45 12.57
CA GLY A 101 7.60 20.85 11.55
C GLY A 101 8.19 20.79 10.14
N GLU A 102 9.12 21.69 9.82
CA GLU A 102 9.82 21.70 8.53
C GLU A 102 11.06 20.80 8.49
N SER A 103 11.50 20.28 9.63
CA SER A 103 12.71 19.44 9.75
C SER A 103 12.56 18.07 9.10
N ASP A 104 13.71 17.48 8.72
CA ASP A 104 13.77 16.10 8.24
C ASP A 104 13.33 15.10 9.33
N PHE A 105 13.61 15.39 10.60
CA PHE A 105 13.17 14.56 11.71
C PHE A 105 11.65 14.48 11.77
N TYR A 106 10.96 15.61 11.71
CA TYR A 106 9.50 15.64 11.78
C TYR A 106 8.85 14.90 10.58
N LYS A 107 9.34 15.14 9.37
CA LYS A 107 8.77 14.57 8.14
C LYS A 107 9.08 13.09 7.94
N ASN A 108 10.33 12.70 8.21
CA ASN A 108 10.86 11.38 7.83
C ASN A 108 11.05 10.43 9.03
N VAL A 109 11.17 10.93 10.26
CA VAL A 109 11.30 10.10 11.47
C VAL A 109 9.97 10.01 12.19
N LEU A 110 9.32 11.15 12.47
CA LEU A 110 7.99 11.15 13.09
C LEU A 110 6.87 10.78 12.11
N HIS A 111 7.17 10.79 10.80
CA HIS A 111 6.18 10.57 9.74
C HIS A 111 4.97 11.50 9.89
N ALA A 112 5.25 12.80 10.07
CA ALA A 112 4.26 13.84 10.29
C ALA A 112 4.40 14.98 9.27
N ILE A 113 3.28 15.61 8.93
CA ILE A 113 3.19 16.81 8.11
C ILE A 113 2.60 17.90 8.98
N TYR A 114 3.36 18.97 9.17
CA TYR A 114 2.87 20.19 9.77
C TYR A 114 1.94 20.91 8.78
N VAL A 115 0.79 21.37 9.28
CA VAL A 115 -0.28 21.93 8.45
C VAL A 115 -0.48 23.41 8.71
N THR A 116 -0.67 23.78 9.98
CA THR A 116 -0.81 25.17 10.40
C THR A 116 -0.54 25.29 11.89
N ASP A 117 -0.01 26.45 12.25
CA ASP A 117 0.13 26.93 13.63
C ASP A 117 -1.25 27.22 14.22
N ASP A 118 -1.35 27.23 15.56
CA ASP A 118 -2.50 27.75 16.31
C ASP A 118 -3.85 27.36 15.72
N ALA A 119 -3.99 26.07 15.42
CA ALA A 119 -5.13 25.61 14.69
C ALA A 119 -6.37 25.70 15.59
N ASN A 120 -7.43 26.35 15.08
CA ASN A 120 -8.74 26.48 15.74
C ASN A 120 -9.46 25.12 15.78
N GLY A 121 -8.88 24.17 16.50
CA GLY A 121 -9.37 22.82 16.67
C GLY A 121 -10.52 22.80 17.66
N SER A 122 -11.64 22.19 17.30
CA SER A 122 -12.81 22.11 18.19
C SER A 122 -12.94 20.76 18.89
N PHE A 123 -12.47 19.66 18.28
CA PHE A 123 -12.60 18.31 18.85
C PHE A 123 -11.47 17.36 18.45
N PHE A 124 -11.05 16.49 19.37
CA PHE A 124 -10.43 15.21 19.04
C PHE A 124 -11.52 14.14 18.86
N THR A 125 -11.45 13.38 17.76
CA THR A 125 -12.28 12.19 17.54
C THR A 125 -11.38 10.96 17.36
N GLY A 126 -11.59 9.94 18.19
CA GLY A 126 -10.87 8.68 18.08
C GLY A 126 -11.32 7.85 16.89
N LEU A 127 -10.36 7.19 16.26
CA LEU A 127 -10.55 6.30 15.12
C LEU A 127 -10.25 4.84 15.51
N ASP A 128 -10.83 3.91 14.75
CA ASP A 128 -10.66 2.47 14.92
C ASP A 128 -10.94 1.95 16.35
N PHE A 129 -9.95 1.48 17.09
CA PHE A 129 -10.15 1.00 18.47
C PHE A 129 -10.47 2.14 19.45
N MET A 130 -10.15 3.40 19.11
CA MET A 130 -10.58 4.60 19.84
C MET A 130 -11.91 5.16 19.32
N SER A 131 -12.59 4.46 18.40
CA SER A 131 -13.88 4.89 17.86
C SER A 131 -14.90 5.11 19.00
N GLY A 132 -15.52 6.29 19.00
CA GLY A 132 -16.47 6.71 20.04
C GLY A 132 -15.87 7.64 21.09
N VAL A 133 -14.54 7.75 21.18
CA VAL A 133 -13.88 8.79 21.97
C VAL A 133 -14.06 10.14 21.27
N ARG A 134 -14.66 11.10 21.96
CA ARG A 134 -14.76 12.49 21.52
C ARG A 134 -14.36 13.39 22.67
N VAL A 135 -13.34 14.21 22.47
CA VAL A 135 -12.86 15.19 23.44
C VAL A 135 -13.03 16.57 22.84
N ASP A 136 -13.73 17.44 23.55
CA ASP A 136 -13.83 18.86 23.21
C ASP A 136 -12.58 19.58 23.75
N VAL A 137 -11.83 20.21 22.85
CA VAL A 137 -10.58 20.91 23.19
C VAL A 137 -10.79 22.40 23.46
N ASN A 138 -11.99 22.92 23.17
CA ASN A 138 -12.34 24.31 23.38
C ASN A 138 -12.77 24.60 24.83
N TYR A 139 -13.03 23.58 25.66
CA TYR A 139 -13.50 23.77 27.04
C TYR A 139 -12.34 23.95 28.04
N LEU A 140 -11.73 25.13 27.97
CA LEU A 140 -10.52 25.62 28.66
C LEU A 140 -10.57 25.72 30.21
N GLN A 141 -11.37 24.95 30.95
CA GLN A 141 -11.52 25.21 32.40
C GLN A 141 -11.51 23.99 33.34
N MET A 142 -11.20 22.77 32.88
CA MET A 142 -11.35 21.59 33.75
C MET A 142 -10.07 20.87 34.19
N ASP A 143 -8.90 21.10 33.58
CA ASP A 143 -7.67 20.34 33.91
C ASP A 143 -6.44 21.18 34.29
N ASN A 144 -6.54 22.52 34.34
CA ASN A 144 -5.42 23.44 34.62
C ASN A 144 -4.18 23.24 33.73
N ALA A 145 -4.28 22.52 32.61
CA ALA A 145 -3.12 22.20 31.79
C ALA A 145 -2.80 23.35 30.80
N ASP A 146 -3.77 24.20 30.42
CA ASP A 146 -3.60 25.30 29.43
C ASP A 146 -3.10 24.85 28.02
N TYR A 147 -2.93 23.54 27.78
CA TYR A 147 -2.39 22.90 26.55
C TYR A 147 -3.30 22.88 25.32
N THR A 148 -4.51 23.43 25.40
CA THR A 148 -5.45 23.41 24.28
C THR A 148 -5.61 24.76 23.59
N ARG A 149 -4.81 25.77 23.96
CA ARG A 149 -4.91 27.13 23.40
C ARG A 149 -4.22 27.29 22.05
N PHE A 150 -3.12 26.57 21.81
CA PHE A 150 -2.22 26.76 20.68
C PHE A 150 -1.86 25.38 20.10
N VAL A 151 -2.89 24.67 19.62
CA VAL A 151 -2.72 23.29 19.13
C VAL A 151 -2.33 23.33 17.66
N ASP A 152 -1.15 22.80 17.34
CA ASP A 152 -0.72 22.64 15.96
C ASP A 152 -1.64 21.70 15.14
N ALA A 153 -1.83 22.05 13.87
CA ALA A 153 -2.40 21.15 12.90
C ALA A 153 -1.36 20.18 12.34
N ILE A 154 -1.61 18.88 12.55
CA ILE A 154 -0.73 17.78 12.12
C ILE A 154 -1.50 16.79 11.24
N LYS A 155 -0.83 16.28 10.21
CA LYS A 155 -1.31 15.17 9.37
C LYS A 155 -0.31 14.02 9.34
N PRO A 156 -0.75 12.75 9.37
CA PRO A 156 0.15 11.62 9.20
C PRO A 156 0.76 11.59 7.79
N ASN A 157 2.06 11.28 7.70
CA ASN A 157 2.79 11.07 6.46
C ASN A 157 2.93 9.56 6.17
N GLY A 158 1.98 9.00 5.41
CA GLY A 158 2.01 7.57 5.04
C GLY A 158 1.54 6.61 6.14
N SER A 159 0.99 7.12 7.25
CA SER A 159 0.41 6.32 8.34
C SER A 159 -1.10 6.58 8.50
N ILE A 160 -1.79 5.70 9.23
CA ILE A 160 -3.22 5.84 9.52
C ILE A 160 -3.37 6.60 10.85
N PRO A 161 -4.11 7.71 10.90
CA PRO A 161 -4.35 8.42 12.14
C PRO A 161 -5.22 7.59 13.10
N ILE A 162 -4.88 7.61 14.38
CA ILE A 162 -5.68 7.02 15.47
C ILE A 162 -6.64 8.02 16.11
N PHE A 163 -6.39 9.32 15.90
CA PHE A 163 -7.27 10.43 16.25
C PHE A 163 -7.30 11.42 15.10
N TYR A 164 -8.41 12.13 14.98
CA TYR A 164 -8.55 13.28 14.09
C TYR A 164 -8.88 14.51 14.92
N ILE A 165 -8.18 15.62 14.66
CA ILE A 165 -8.56 16.93 15.17
C ILE A 165 -9.32 17.66 14.07
N SER A 166 -10.54 18.12 14.39
CA SER A 166 -11.32 18.97 13.49
C SER A 166 -10.90 20.42 13.68
N TYR A 167 -10.24 20.99 12.67
CA TYR A 167 -9.88 22.40 12.62
C TYR A 167 -10.93 23.17 11.82
N ASP A 168 -11.37 24.32 12.33
CA ASP A 168 -12.47 25.10 11.73
C ASP A 168 -12.10 25.70 10.34
N ASP A 169 -10.81 25.79 10.00
CA ASP A 169 -10.30 26.34 8.74
C ASP A 169 -9.83 25.27 7.70
N ALA A 170 -10.10 23.98 7.95
CA ALA A 170 -9.71 22.88 7.06
C ALA A 170 -10.92 22.14 6.46
N TYR A 171 -10.68 21.25 5.48
CA TYR A 171 -11.69 20.29 5.02
C TYR A 171 -12.37 19.62 6.23
N GLN A 172 -13.66 19.88 6.40
CA GLN A 172 -14.40 19.37 7.55
C GLN A 172 -14.73 17.88 7.36
N PHE A 173 -14.37 17.05 8.33
CA PHE A 173 -14.80 15.66 8.36
C PHE A 173 -16.26 15.59 8.78
N LEU A 174 -17.12 15.22 7.83
CA LEU A 174 -18.51 14.94 8.13
C LEU A 174 -18.69 13.45 8.41
N MET A 175 -19.38 13.13 9.50
CA MET A 175 -19.64 11.76 9.94
C MET A 175 -21.13 11.54 10.20
N GLY A 176 -21.56 10.28 10.11
CA GLY A 176 -22.95 9.88 10.32
C GLY A 176 -23.62 9.30 9.07
N THR A 177 -24.83 8.78 9.23
CA THR A 177 -25.58 8.11 8.16
C THR A 177 -25.90 9.05 6.99
N SER A 178 -26.01 10.36 7.24
CA SER A 178 -26.19 11.38 6.19
C SER A 178 -25.05 11.43 5.17
N MET A 179 -23.84 10.97 5.52
CA MET A 179 -22.69 10.94 4.63
C MET A 179 -22.59 9.66 3.80
N SER A 180 -23.38 8.63 4.13
CA SER A 180 -23.35 7.36 3.40
C SER A 180 -23.80 7.51 1.95
N ALA A 181 -24.85 8.29 1.69
CA ALA A 181 -25.38 8.51 0.34
C ALA A 181 -24.37 9.19 -0.61
N PRO A 182 -23.73 10.33 -0.27
CA PRO A 182 -22.74 10.95 -1.15
C PRO A 182 -21.49 10.08 -1.34
N ILE A 183 -21.00 9.38 -0.29
CA ILE A 183 -19.83 8.50 -0.41
C ILE A 183 -20.11 7.34 -1.38
N VAL A 184 -21.24 6.63 -1.21
CA VAL A 184 -21.58 5.49 -2.09
C VAL A 184 -21.87 5.96 -3.51
N SER A 185 -22.48 7.13 -3.69
CA SER A 185 -22.72 7.72 -5.01
C SER A 185 -21.42 8.08 -5.71
N GLY A 186 -20.44 8.64 -5.00
CA GLY A 186 -19.11 8.93 -5.53
C GLY A 186 -18.34 7.65 -5.93
N ILE A 187 -18.41 6.61 -5.09
CA ILE A 187 -17.84 5.29 -5.40
C ILE A 187 -18.48 4.69 -6.67
N ALA A 188 -19.82 4.75 -6.78
CA ALA A 188 -20.52 4.24 -7.95
C ALA A 188 -20.14 5.00 -9.22
N GLY A 189 -20.04 6.33 -9.15
CA GLY A 189 -19.58 7.16 -10.26
C GLY A 189 -18.16 6.82 -10.71
N LEU A 190 -17.25 6.63 -9.75
CA LEU A 190 -15.87 6.24 -10.06
C LEU A 190 -15.80 4.84 -10.69
N LEU A 191 -16.53 3.88 -10.13
CA LEU A 191 -16.58 2.52 -10.69
C LEU A 191 -17.12 2.52 -12.12
N TRP A 192 -18.15 3.32 -12.40
CA TRP A 192 -18.68 3.42 -13.76
C TRP A 192 -17.72 4.09 -14.73
N SER A 193 -16.88 5.02 -14.26
CA SER A 193 -15.83 5.59 -15.11
C SER A 193 -14.75 4.56 -15.47
N TYR A 194 -14.48 3.59 -14.59
CA TYR A 194 -13.47 2.56 -14.80
C TYR A 194 -14.05 1.33 -15.54
N TYR A 195 -15.30 0.99 -15.24
CA TYR A 195 -16.07 -0.10 -15.83
C TYR A 195 -17.28 0.47 -16.60
N ASP A 196 -17.01 1.24 -17.65
CA ASP A 196 -18.04 1.89 -18.49
C ASP A 196 -19.07 0.94 -19.11
N TYR A 197 -18.77 -0.36 -19.10
CA TYR A 197 -19.55 -1.45 -19.67
C TYR A 197 -20.33 -2.24 -18.62
N PHE A 198 -20.20 -1.90 -17.34
CA PHE A 198 -20.98 -2.52 -16.28
C PHE A 198 -22.39 -1.92 -16.24
N SER A 199 -23.38 -2.78 -16.00
CA SER A 199 -24.73 -2.36 -15.65
C SER A 199 -24.79 -1.83 -14.21
N VAL A 200 -25.90 -1.16 -13.86
CA VAL A 200 -26.15 -0.67 -12.49
C VAL A 200 -26.05 -1.79 -11.45
N ASP A 201 -26.60 -2.96 -11.75
CA ASP A 201 -26.56 -4.13 -10.85
C ASP A 201 -25.13 -4.65 -10.67
N GLN A 202 -24.30 -4.56 -11.71
CA GLN A 202 -22.90 -4.94 -11.63
C GLN A 202 -22.08 -3.94 -10.82
N VAL A 203 -22.29 -2.64 -11.00
CA VAL A 203 -21.65 -1.62 -10.15
C VAL A 203 -22.03 -1.82 -8.69
N LYS A 204 -23.33 -2.01 -8.40
CA LYS A 204 -23.81 -2.32 -7.05
C LYS A 204 -23.19 -3.62 -6.52
N GLY A 205 -23.18 -4.67 -7.32
CA GLY A 205 -22.60 -5.96 -6.99
C GLY A 205 -21.12 -5.84 -6.61
N THR A 206 -20.32 -5.10 -7.38
CA THR A 206 -18.90 -4.86 -7.10
C THR A 206 -18.72 -4.15 -5.76
N ILE A 207 -19.51 -3.10 -5.46
CA ILE A 207 -19.41 -2.38 -4.19
C ILE A 207 -19.69 -3.30 -3.00
N LEU A 208 -20.70 -4.16 -3.13
CA LEU A 208 -21.09 -5.09 -2.07
C LEU A 208 -20.07 -6.24 -1.91
N LEU A 209 -19.62 -6.84 -3.01
CA LEU A 209 -18.68 -7.96 -3.03
C LEU A 209 -17.32 -7.58 -2.44
N THR A 210 -16.87 -6.35 -2.71
CA THR A 210 -15.52 -5.91 -2.34
C THR A 210 -15.44 -5.23 -0.98
N ALA A 211 -16.54 -5.17 -0.23
CA ALA A 211 -16.52 -4.63 1.13
C ALA A 211 -15.53 -5.39 2.04
N ASP A 212 -14.80 -4.64 2.87
CA ASP A 212 -13.96 -5.22 3.92
C ASP A 212 -14.84 -5.62 5.10
N GLY A 213 -14.95 -6.92 5.35
CA GLY A 213 -15.65 -7.43 6.53
C GLY A 213 -15.10 -6.81 7.82
N LYS A 214 -15.98 -6.31 8.68
CA LYS A 214 -15.64 -5.80 10.00
C LYS A 214 -16.53 -6.47 11.04
N PHE A 215 -15.92 -7.11 12.03
CA PHE A 215 -16.64 -7.83 13.08
C PHE A 215 -17.71 -6.97 13.75
N SER A 216 -17.42 -5.69 14.01
CA SER A 216 -18.36 -4.73 14.62
C SER A 216 -19.58 -4.37 13.78
N LEU A 217 -19.54 -4.64 12.47
CA LEU A 217 -20.59 -4.37 11.49
C LEU A 217 -21.36 -5.63 11.08
N GLN A 218 -20.93 -6.81 11.52
CA GLN A 218 -21.63 -8.08 11.26
C GLN A 218 -23.06 -8.02 11.82
N GLY A 219 -24.02 -8.46 11.00
CA GLY A 219 -25.45 -8.41 11.34
C GLY A 219 -26.08 -7.00 11.36
N LYS A 220 -25.28 -5.93 11.21
CA LYS A 220 -25.78 -4.54 11.14
C LYS A 220 -25.89 -4.03 9.70
N LEU A 221 -25.00 -4.51 8.83
CA LEU A 221 -24.96 -4.17 7.40
C LEU A 221 -25.06 -5.43 6.56
N LEU A 222 -25.61 -5.31 5.35
CA LEU A 222 -25.75 -6.43 4.40
C LEU A 222 -24.42 -7.15 4.14
N THR A 223 -23.34 -6.40 4.01
CA THR A 223 -21.99 -6.94 3.78
C THR A 223 -21.26 -7.30 5.06
N GLY A 224 -21.79 -6.91 6.23
CA GLY A 224 -21.06 -6.97 7.49
C GLY A 224 -19.75 -6.18 7.48
N GLY A 225 -19.60 -5.19 6.59
CA GLY A 225 -18.31 -4.58 6.29
C GLY A 225 -18.37 -3.11 5.87
N ARG A 226 -17.19 -2.51 5.76
CA ARG A 226 -17.01 -1.15 5.22
C ARG A 226 -16.75 -1.23 3.71
N VAL A 227 -17.14 -0.19 2.97
CA VAL A 227 -16.78 -0.07 1.54
C VAL A 227 -15.25 -0.05 1.37
N ASN A 228 -14.74 -0.69 0.32
CA ASN A 228 -13.33 -0.66 -0.07
C ASN A 228 -13.22 -0.33 -1.56
N LEU A 229 -13.00 0.96 -1.86
CA LEU A 229 -12.96 1.43 -3.25
C LEU A 229 -11.78 0.85 -4.03
N PHE A 230 -10.62 0.68 -3.39
CA PHE A 230 -9.44 0.13 -4.04
C PHE A 230 -9.67 -1.32 -4.52
N LYS A 231 -10.26 -2.15 -3.65
CA LYS A 231 -10.64 -3.52 -4.02
C LYS A 231 -11.74 -3.53 -5.09
N ALA A 232 -12.68 -2.57 -5.03
CA ALA A 232 -13.73 -2.42 -6.04
C ALA A 232 -13.16 -2.13 -7.45
N ILE A 233 -12.25 -1.16 -7.59
CA ILE A 233 -11.68 -0.76 -8.89
C ILE A 233 -10.66 -1.75 -9.45
N THR A 234 -10.13 -2.65 -8.61
CA THR A 234 -9.21 -3.72 -9.02
C THR A 234 -9.90 -5.09 -9.12
N SER A 235 -11.22 -5.16 -8.97
CA SER A 235 -11.94 -6.43 -8.84
C SER A 235 -11.93 -7.27 -10.12
N LEU A 236 -12.22 -6.68 -11.27
CA LEU A 236 -12.29 -7.35 -12.57
C LEU A 236 -11.53 -6.55 -13.64
N VAL A 237 -10.21 -6.61 -13.57
CA VAL A 237 -9.31 -5.97 -14.53
C VAL A 237 -8.98 -6.95 -15.64
N ALA A 238 -8.98 -6.48 -16.89
CA ALA A 238 -8.66 -7.32 -18.04
C ALA A 238 -7.28 -7.98 -17.87
N PRO A 239 -7.14 -9.29 -18.12
CA PRO A 239 -5.83 -9.93 -18.19
C PRO A 239 -4.97 -9.27 -19.27
N SER A 240 -3.65 -9.28 -19.10
CA SER A 240 -2.72 -8.68 -20.06
C SER A 240 -1.62 -9.67 -20.45
N GLY A 241 -0.78 -9.32 -21.42
CA GLY A 241 0.38 -10.14 -21.80
C GLY A 241 0.03 -11.56 -22.25
N LEU A 242 -1.12 -11.76 -22.91
CA LEU A 242 -1.50 -13.07 -23.42
C LEU A 242 -0.44 -13.53 -24.43
N THR A 243 0.05 -14.75 -24.24
CA THR A 243 0.96 -15.45 -25.14
C THR A 243 0.46 -16.87 -25.39
N VAL A 244 0.76 -17.41 -26.57
CA VAL A 244 0.37 -18.77 -26.96
C VAL A 244 1.55 -19.44 -27.66
N ASN A 245 2.10 -20.48 -27.05
CA ASN A 245 3.25 -21.22 -27.53
C ASN A 245 2.83 -22.63 -27.96
N LEU A 246 3.26 -23.06 -29.14
CA LEU A 246 3.03 -24.44 -29.58
C LEU A 246 3.97 -25.39 -28.84
N VAL A 247 3.38 -26.33 -28.09
CA VAL A 247 4.12 -27.42 -27.44
C VAL A 247 4.27 -28.58 -28.42
N SER A 248 3.22 -28.86 -29.18
CA SER A 248 3.22 -29.85 -30.26
C SER A 248 2.23 -29.45 -31.35
N SER A 249 2.06 -30.28 -32.38
CA SER A 249 1.06 -30.02 -33.42
C SER A 249 -0.39 -30.13 -32.94
N ASN A 250 -0.61 -30.64 -31.73
CA ASN A 250 -1.92 -30.90 -31.15
C ASN A 250 -2.08 -30.23 -29.78
N GLU A 251 -1.08 -29.47 -29.31
CA GLU A 251 -1.09 -28.82 -28.00
C GLU A 251 -0.49 -27.42 -28.05
N ALA A 252 -1.18 -26.45 -27.47
CA ALA A 252 -0.69 -25.10 -27.25
C ALA A 252 -0.75 -24.72 -25.76
N GLU A 253 0.33 -24.15 -25.27
CA GLU A 253 0.41 -23.54 -23.94
C GLU A 253 -0.01 -22.07 -24.05
N ILE A 254 -0.97 -21.67 -23.21
CA ILE A 254 -1.54 -20.34 -23.13
C ILE A 254 -1.15 -19.75 -21.79
N ARG A 255 -0.57 -18.55 -21.78
CA ARG A 255 -0.19 -17.82 -20.55
C ARG A 255 -0.65 -16.38 -20.59
N TRP A 256 -1.04 -15.83 -19.46
CA TRP A 256 -1.44 -14.42 -19.31
C TRP A 256 -0.97 -13.85 -17.96
N ILE A 257 -1.07 -12.54 -17.82
CA ILE A 257 -0.87 -11.81 -16.57
C ILE A 257 -2.24 -11.56 -15.94
N ASP A 258 -2.36 -11.92 -14.67
CA ASP A 258 -3.50 -11.58 -13.84
C ASP A 258 -3.36 -10.15 -13.30
N ASN A 259 -4.40 -9.35 -13.49
CA ASN A 259 -4.49 -7.98 -13.00
C ASN A 259 -5.68 -7.78 -12.05
N SER A 260 -6.48 -8.82 -11.80
CA SER A 260 -7.67 -8.78 -10.95
C SER A 260 -7.31 -9.14 -9.51
N SER A 261 -8.07 -8.62 -8.54
CA SER A 261 -7.89 -8.90 -7.11
C SER A 261 -9.06 -9.65 -6.47
N ALA A 262 -10.14 -9.85 -7.24
CA ALA A 262 -11.39 -10.44 -6.76
C ALA A 262 -12.13 -11.17 -7.89
N GLU A 263 -11.39 -11.82 -8.78
CA GLU A 263 -11.91 -12.78 -9.75
C GLU A 263 -12.12 -14.14 -9.10
N ASP A 264 -13.18 -14.84 -9.52
CA ASP A 264 -13.36 -16.26 -9.20
C ASP A 264 -12.57 -17.15 -10.18
N GLY A 265 -12.16 -16.59 -11.32
CA GLY A 265 -11.35 -17.28 -12.31
C GLY A 265 -11.23 -16.58 -13.66
N PHE A 266 -10.75 -17.33 -14.66
CA PHE A 266 -10.54 -16.87 -16.02
C PHE A 266 -11.22 -17.77 -17.04
N ASN A 267 -11.87 -17.16 -18.03
CA ASN A 267 -12.38 -17.84 -19.22
C ASN A 267 -11.39 -17.69 -20.36
N ILE A 268 -10.93 -18.82 -20.88
CA ILE A 268 -10.11 -18.91 -22.07
C ILE A 268 -11.05 -19.13 -23.25
N GLU A 269 -11.06 -18.19 -24.19
CA GLU A 269 -11.86 -18.26 -25.40
C GLU A 269 -10.99 -18.43 -26.63
N ARG A 270 -11.46 -19.29 -27.55
CA ARG A 270 -10.81 -19.56 -28.83
C ARG A 270 -11.82 -19.49 -29.96
N LYS A 271 -11.40 -18.95 -31.11
CA LYS A 271 -12.08 -19.11 -32.39
C LYS A 271 -11.15 -19.81 -33.38
N GLU A 272 -11.74 -20.57 -34.30
CA GLU A 272 -11.02 -21.16 -35.43
C GLU A 272 -11.23 -20.30 -36.68
N SER A 273 -10.13 -19.85 -37.30
CA SER A 273 -10.14 -18.92 -38.44
C SER A 273 -11.09 -17.73 -38.21
N ASN A 274 -12.04 -17.48 -39.12
CA ASN A 274 -13.03 -16.39 -39.01
C ASN A 274 -14.30 -16.82 -38.26
N GLY A 275 -14.24 -17.92 -37.50
CA GLY A 275 -15.35 -18.41 -36.69
C GLY A 275 -15.67 -17.52 -35.47
N ARG A 276 -16.61 -17.99 -34.66
CA ARG A 276 -16.99 -17.33 -33.40
C ARG A 276 -16.13 -17.84 -32.24
N TYR A 277 -15.86 -16.96 -31.27
CA TYR A 277 -15.25 -17.35 -30.01
C TYR A 277 -16.14 -18.32 -29.23
N LYS A 278 -15.51 -19.33 -28.64
CA LYS A 278 -16.11 -20.27 -27.70
C LYS A 278 -15.20 -20.37 -26.49
N ILE A 279 -15.79 -20.49 -25.29
CA ILE A 279 -15.03 -20.85 -24.09
C ILE A 279 -14.54 -22.28 -24.27
N ILE A 280 -13.22 -22.46 -24.21
CA ILE A 280 -12.59 -23.78 -24.25
C ILE A 280 -12.23 -24.28 -22.85
N ALA A 281 -12.05 -23.35 -21.90
CA ALA A 281 -11.78 -23.67 -20.51
C ALA A 281 -12.14 -22.50 -19.59
N SER A 282 -12.49 -22.85 -18.35
CA SER A 282 -12.60 -21.94 -17.21
C SER A 282 -11.66 -22.44 -16.12
N VAL A 283 -10.68 -21.62 -15.72
CA VAL A 283 -9.73 -21.94 -14.65
C VAL A 283 -10.04 -21.10 -13.41
N GLY A 284 -9.65 -21.57 -12.23
CA GLY A 284 -9.92 -20.86 -10.97
C GLY A 284 -9.09 -19.59 -10.78
N ALA A 285 -9.43 -18.84 -9.74
CA ALA A 285 -8.74 -17.60 -9.32
C ALA A 285 -7.22 -17.75 -9.22
N GLY A 286 -6.49 -16.68 -9.56
CA GLY A 286 -5.03 -16.63 -9.55
C GLY A 286 -4.30 -17.57 -10.53
N ARG A 287 -5.01 -18.34 -11.37
CA ARG A 287 -4.37 -19.13 -12.45
C ARG A 287 -3.99 -18.23 -13.62
N THR A 288 -2.81 -18.48 -14.18
CA THR A 288 -2.19 -17.67 -15.25
C THR A 288 -1.76 -18.49 -16.46
N ASP A 289 -2.17 -19.76 -16.51
CA ASP A 289 -1.76 -20.74 -17.52
C ASP A 289 -2.89 -21.73 -17.86
N TYR A 290 -2.87 -22.25 -19.09
CA TYR A 290 -3.71 -23.36 -19.55
C TYR A 290 -3.10 -24.08 -20.77
N ILE A 291 -3.29 -25.40 -20.88
CA ILE A 291 -2.90 -26.19 -22.06
C ILE A 291 -4.13 -26.55 -22.89
N ASP A 292 -4.16 -26.09 -24.14
CA ASP A 292 -5.17 -26.48 -25.12
C ASP A 292 -4.70 -27.68 -25.95
N SER A 293 -5.15 -28.89 -25.58
CA SER A 293 -4.88 -30.14 -26.30
C SER A 293 -5.92 -30.48 -27.37
N SER A 294 -6.73 -29.51 -27.81
CA SER A 294 -7.81 -29.72 -28.79
C SER A 294 -7.53 -29.10 -30.17
N ILE A 295 -6.31 -28.63 -30.41
CA ILE A 295 -5.91 -28.04 -31.70
C ILE A 295 -5.54 -29.11 -32.72
N SER A 296 -5.64 -28.78 -34.01
CA SER A 296 -5.36 -29.70 -35.11
C SER A 296 -4.51 -29.05 -36.21
N LYS A 297 -3.71 -29.87 -36.89
CA LYS A 297 -2.88 -29.46 -38.05
C LYS A 297 -3.71 -28.82 -39.16
N GLY A 298 -3.11 -27.85 -39.85
CA GLY A 298 -3.72 -27.13 -40.97
C GLY A 298 -4.82 -26.17 -40.57
N ARG A 299 -4.99 -25.88 -39.27
CA ARG A 299 -5.98 -24.93 -38.75
C ARG A 299 -5.30 -23.69 -38.18
N SER A 300 -6.05 -22.60 -38.10
CA SER A 300 -5.64 -21.37 -37.42
C SER A 300 -6.56 -21.09 -36.24
N TYR A 301 -5.99 -20.68 -35.12
CA TYR A 301 -6.72 -20.41 -33.89
C TYR A 301 -6.35 -19.03 -33.36
N THR A 302 -7.36 -18.27 -32.91
CA THR A 302 -7.16 -17.02 -32.19
C THR A 302 -7.71 -17.15 -30.77
N TYR A 303 -6.92 -16.72 -29.79
CA TYR A 303 -7.21 -16.81 -28.37
C TYR A 303 -7.40 -15.43 -27.75
N ARG A 304 -8.24 -15.37 -26.71
CA ARG A 304 -8.38 -14.25 -25.80
C ARG A 304 -8.80 -14.76 -24.42
N VAL A 305 -8.44 -14.04 -23.36
CA VAL A 305 -8.76 -14.42 -21.98
C VAL A 305 -9.49 -13.26 -21.30
N ARG A 306 -10.43 -13.57 -20.39
CA ARG A 306 -11.07 -12.58 -19.52
C ARG A 306 -11.23 -13.14 -18.11
N ALA A 307 -11.13 -12.29 -17.10
CA ALA A 307 -11.47 -12.62 -15.72
C ALA A 307 -13.00 -12.65 -15.55
N PHE A 308 -13.48 -13.41 -14.57
CA PHE A 308 -14.88 -13.43 -14.18
C PHE A 308 -15.04 -13.57 -12.67
N ASN A 309 -16.17 -13.10 -12.15
CA ASN A 309 -16.65 -13.41 -10.81
C ASN A 309 -18.19 -13.44 -10.80
N SER A 310 -18.79 -13.57 -9.61
CA SER A 310 -20.25 -13.54 -9.43
C SER A 310 -20.95 -12.27 -9.94
N VAL A 311 -20.22 -11.16 -10.11
CA VAL A 311 -20.75 -9.88 -10.58
C VAL A 311 -20.70 -9.78 -12.10
N GLY A 312 -19.66 -10.32 -12.73
CA GLY A 312 -19.57 -10.27 -14.18
C GLY A 312 -18.22 -10.68 -14.74
N TYR A 313 -17.83 -10.01 -15.82
CA TYR A 313 -16.65 -10.31 -16.60
C TYR A 313 -15.80 -9.07 -16.76
N SER A 314 -14.48 -9.23 -16.79
CA SER A 314 -13.60 -8.18 -17.28
C SER A 314 -13.77 -8.01 -18.80
N ARG A 315 -13.18 -6.94 -19.35
CA ARG A 315 -12.79 -6.92 -20.77
C ARG A 315 -11.79 -8.03 -21.08
N TYR A 316 -11.64 -8.36 -22.36
CA TYR A 316 -10.66 -9.35 -22.80
C TYR A 316 -9.24 -8.79 -22.78
N SER A 317 -8.27 -9.70 -22.69
CA SER A 317 -6.87 -9.48 -23.01
C SER A 317 -6.65 -9.08 -24.47
N ASN A 318 -5.39 -8.85 -24.83
CA ASN A 318 -4.97 -8.88 -26.23
C ASN A 318 -5.33 -10.23 -26.87
N GLU A 319 -5.57 -10.24 -28.19
CA GLU A 319 -5.76 -11.47 -28.96
C GLU A 319 -4.42 -12.02 -29.45
N VAL A 320 -4.29 -13.34 -29.51
CA VAL A 320 -3.10 -14.02 -30.09
C VAL A 320 -3.56 -15.07 -31.08
N SER A 321 -2.99 -15.04 -32.30
CA SER A 321 -3.28 -16.02 -33.34
C SER A 321 -2.09 -16.95 -33.59
N ILE A 322 -2.37 -18.25 -33.72
CA ILE A 322 -1.41 -19.27 -34.10
C ILE A 322 -1.90 -20.03 -35.34
N ASN A 323 -0.96 -20.45 -36.19
CA ASN A 323 -1.22 -21.32 -37.33
C ASN A 323 -0.56 -22.68 -37.07
N ILE A 324 -1.32 -23.76 -37.16
CA ILE A 324 -0.78 -25.11 -36.97
C ILE A 324 -0.35 -25.62 -38.34
N PRO A 325 0.94 -25.87 -38.59
CA PRO A 325 1.40 -26.35 -39.90
C PRO A 325 0.64 -27.61 -40.33
N GLY A 326 0.07 -27.55 -41.54
CA GLY A 326 -0.52 -28.71 -42.20
C GLY A 326 0.56 -29.69 -42.67
N LYS A 327 0.14 -30.90 -43.05
CA LYS A 327 1.02 -31.81 -43.78
C LYS A 327 1.33 -31.12 -45.12
N SER A 328 2.57 -30.69 -45.36
CA SER A 328 2.99 -30.29 -46.69
C SER A 328 2.78 -31.49 -47.61
N GLY A 329 1.99 -31.33 -48.67
CA GLY A 329 1.93 -32.31 -49.75
C GLY A 329 3.36 -32.50 -50.25
N GLY A 330 3.83 -33.75 -50.25
CA GLY A 330 5.13 -34.10 -50.79
C GLY A 330 5.19 -33.79 -52.29
N GLY A 331 5.68 -32.62 -52.62
CA GLY A 331 6.27 -32.32 -53.92
C GLY A 331 7.78 -32.42 -53.76
N GLY A 332 8.35 -33.56 -54.15
CA GLY A 332 9.80 -33.70 -54.25
C GLY A 332 10.36 -32.69 -55.25
N GLY A 333 11.33 -31.90 -54.80
CA GLY A 333 12.08 -30.95 -55.61
C GLY A 333 13.17 -30.36 -54.74
N GLY A 334 14.41 -30.82 -54.93
CA GLY A 334 15.55 -30.52 -54.09
C GLY A 334 15.83 -29.02 -53.94
N GLY A 335 16.29 -28.66 -52.75
CA GLY A 335 16.71 -27.30 -52.42
C GLY A 335 17.20 -27.23 -51.00
N CYS A 336 18.39 -27.78 -50.76
CA CYS A 336 19.19 -27.37 -49.60
C CYS A 336 19.63 -25.93 -49.88
N SER A 337 19.11 -24.95 -49.13
CA SER A 337 19.68 -23.60 -49.13
C SER A 337 19.83 -23.13 -47.69
N ILE A 338 20.99 -23.39 -47.12
CA ILE A 338 21.57 -22.52 -46.12
C ILE A 338 21.94 -21.26 -46.90
N VAL A 339 21.24 -20.16 -46.66
CA VAL A 339 21.61 -18.86 -47.25
C VAL A 339 22.72 -18.30 -46.37
N GLU A 340 23.96 -18.33 -46.86
CA GLU A 340 25.05 -17.51 -46.34
C GLU A 340 24.61 -16.04 -46.36
N GLY A 341 24.77 -15.34 -45.24
CA GLY A 341 24.57 -13.90 -45.17
C GLY A 341 25.62 -13.20 -46.02
N ARG A 342 25.19 -12.48 -47.07
CA ARG A 342 26.03 -11.56 -47.83
C ARG A 342 25.88 -10.15 -47.28
N ASP A 343 26.96 -9.41 -47.19
CA ASP A 343 26.89 -7.96 -46.95
C ASP A 343 26.36 -7.21 -48.20
N ILE A 344 26.16 -5.89 -48.09
CA ILE A 344 25.68 -5.04 -49.19
C ILE A 344 26.67 -4.92 -50.37
N TYR A 345 27.85 -5.55 -50.28
CA TYR A 345 28.88 -5.60 -51.33
C TYR A 345 29.12 -7.03 -51.86
N GLY A 346 28.42 -8.05 -51.34
CA GLY A 346 28.42 -9.41 -51.88
C GLY A 346 29.46 -10.37 -51.28
N ASN A 347 30.14 -10.02 -50.19
CA ASN A 347 31.09 -10.91 -49.53
C ASN A 347 30.38 -11.82 -48.50
N SER A 348 30.81 -13.09 -48.43
CA SER A 348 30.31 -14.10 -47.46
C SER A 348 31.05 -13.98 -46.13
N PHE A 349 30.34 -14.02 -45.00
CA PHE A 349 30.93 -14.11 -43.65
C PHE A 349 30.30 -15.25 -42.83
N ASP A 350 31.12 -15.89 -42.00
CA ASP A 350 30.76 -16.99 -41.09
C ASP A 350 30.24 -16.42 -39.74
N ILE A 351 29.13 -16.94 -39.20
CA ILE A 351 28.35 -16.29 -38.11
C ILE A 351 28.95 -16.46 -36.70
N LEU A 352 30.19 -16.96 -36.56
CA LEU A 352 30.74 -17.26 -35.23
C LEU A 352 31.48 -16.12 -34.51
N ASP A 353 31.60 -14.91 -35.07
CA ASP A 353 32.26 -13.79 -34.38
C ASP A 353 31.56 -12.45 -34.64
N ILE A 354 30.46 -12.14 -33.93
CA ILE A 354 30.08 -10.73 -33.69
C ILE A 354 29.73 -10.49 -32.22
N LEU A 355 30.73 -9.93 -31.55
CA LEU A 355 30.66 -9.12 -30.34
C LEU A 355 29.87 -7.82 -30.65
N VAL A 356 28.67 -7.65 -30.09
CA VAL A 356 27.96 -6.37 -30.11
C VAL A 356 28.18 -5.66 -28.77
N PHE A 357 28.98 -4.60 -28.80
CA PHE A 357 29.00 -3.57 -27.75
C PHE A 357 27.73 -2.72 -27.85
N LEU A 358 26.93 -2.69 -26.79
CA LEU A 358 25.88 -1.69 -26.55
C LEU A 358 25.93 -1.24 -25.08
N ILE A 359 26.62 -0.14 -24.79
CA ILE A 359 26.52 0.66 -23.56
C ILE A 359 26.81 2.13 -24.00
N PRO A 360 26.07 3.19 -23.59
CA PRO A 360 25.44 3.41 -22.27
C PRO A 360 24.03 4.07 -22.28
N VAL A 361 23.10 3.52 -21.49
CA VAL A 361 22.48 4.31 -20.39
C VAL A 361 22.28 3.39 -19.19
N LEU A 362 22.91 3.81 -18.10
CA LEU A 362 22.98 3.25 -16.77
C LEU A 362 21.67 3.54 -16.01
N TYR A 363 21.14 2.57 -15.24
CA TYR A 363 20.81 2.78 -13.82
C TYR A 363 20.91 1.46 -13.06
N ILE A 364 21.46 1.60 -11.86
CA ILE A 364 22.08 0.60 -11.00
C ILE A 364 21.04 -0.10 -10.13
N PHE A 365 21.06 -1.44 -10.08
CA PHE A 365 20.49 -2.20 -8.96
C PHE A 365 21.59 -2.41 -7.91
N VAL A 366 21.47 -1.75 -6.75
CA VAL A 366 22.30 -2.08 -5.58
C VAL A 366 21.63 -3.25 -4.86
N TYR A 367 22.12 -4.47 -5.11
CA TYR A 367 21.83 -5.63 -4.27
C TYR A 367 22.99 -5.84 -3.29
N LYS A 368 22.74 -5.63 -2.00
CA LYS A 368 23.72 -5.84 -0.92
C LYS A 368 23.87 -7.35 -0.68
N LYS A 369 24.76 -8.02 -1.42
CA LYS A 369 25.13 -9.41 -1.14
C LYS A 369 26.27 -9.42 -0.11
N PHE A 370 25.97 -9.97 1.06
CA PHE A 370 26.97 -10.32 2.08
C PHE A 370 28.10 -11.17 1.45
N LEU A 371 29.34 -10.67 1.50
CA LEU A 371 30.52 -11.50 1.29
C LEU A 371 31.05 -11.93 2.66
N ARG A 372 30.62 -13.11 3.11
CA ARG A 372 31.42 -13.95 4.00
C ARG A 372 32.60 -14.49 3.19
N GLY A 373 33.80 -14.35 3.73
CA GLY A 373 35.05 -14.62 3.01
C GLY A 373 35.49 -16.07 2.90
N SER A 374 36.54 -16.27 2.11
CA SER A 374 37.61 -17.26 2.27
C SER A 374 38.75 -16.81 1.34
N ARG A 375 39.91 -16.40 1.86
CA ARG A 375 41.15 -17.18 2.08
C ARG A 375 41.81 -17.77 0.82
N THR A 376 43.15 -17.65 0.81
CA THR A 376 44.20 -18.22 -0.08
C THR A 376 44.46 -17.42 -1.36
N ASN A 377 45.68 -17.03 -1.73
CA ASN A 377 47.05 -17.29 -1.24
C ASN A 377 47.85 -15.98 -1.13
#